data_AF-A0A0P4W5V8-F1
#
_entry.id   AF-A0A0P4W5V8-F1
#
_cell.length_a   1.000
_cell.length_b   1.000
_cell.length_c   1.000
_cell.angle_alpha   90.00
_cell.angle_beta   90.00
_cell.angle_gamma   90.00
#
_symmetry.space_group_name_H-M   'P 1'
#
loop_
_entity.id
_entity.type
_entity.pdbx_description
1 polymer ?
#
loop_
_entity_poly.entity_id
_entity_poly.type
_entity_poly.pdbx_seq_one_letter_code
_entity_poly.pdbx_strand_id
1 'polypeptide(L)'
;MCGNVHSMKWSKGFKRLFIYSEDPYVENAEGSFLGRTIFHYSNETKNSTLEVFPMRIEDEGEYSCEITFFNAHEGCAMVQYVNLTIQAIPSYPQLSFEDGSRVQNATTVGPFDEAEVLILNCESSGGKPVAQVTWYNGTHPIAGAWGRIKEKRTGVVSYAGVLCSLWISNVLFVVCEVRMCVCVCV
;
A
#
# COMPACT_ATOMS: atom_id res chain seq x y z
N MET A 1 26.91 6.82 -28.76
CA MET A 1 26.61 5.80 -27.72
C MET A 1 27.32 6.23 -26.46
N CYS A 2 26.70 6.09 -25.28
CA CYS A 2 27.36 6.42 -24.02
C CYS A 2 28.50 5.44 -23.73
N GLY A 3 29.57 5.92 -23.11
CA GLY A 3 30.71 5.09 -22.73
C GLY A 3 30.37 4.11 -21.60
N ASN A 4 31.40 3.45 -21.06
CA ASN A 4 31.23 2.60 -19.89
C ASN A 4 30.91 3.45 -18.66
N VAL A 5 30.06 2.92 -17.78
CA VAL A 5 29.73 3.56 -16.51
C VAL A 5 30.94 3.48 -15.59
N HIS A 6 31.32 4.62 -15.02
CA HIS A 6 32.32 4.75 -13.98
C HIS A 6 31.68 4.59 -12.60
N SER A 7 30.58 5.30 -12.35
CA SER A 7 29.90 5.27 -11.07
C SER A 7 28.42 5.62 -11.20
N MET A 8 27.63 5.15 -10.24
CA MET A 8 26.21 5.47 -10.10
C MET A 8 25.92 5.91 -8.68
N LYS A 9 25.09 6.94 -8.53
CA LYS A 9 24.67 7.48 -7.22
C LYS A 9 23.16 7.57 -7.18
N TRP A 10 22.55 6.95 -6.17
CA TRP A 10 21.12 7.08 -5.93
C TRP A 10 20.85 8.05 -4.79
N SER A 11 19.88 8.94 -4.98
CA SER A 11 19.48 9.96 -4.02
C SER A 11 17.97 10.06 -3.89
N LYS A 12 17.47 10.44 -2.70
CA LYS A 12 16.07 10.84 -2.46
C LYS A 12 16.06 12.28 -1.97
N GLY A 13 15.58 13.20 -2.81
CA GLY A 13 15.82 14.63 -2.61
C GLY A 13 17.33 14.92 -2.52
N PHE A 14 17.77 15.58 -1.45
CA PHE A 14 19.19 15.91 -1.24
C PHE A 14 20.00 14.83 -0.52
N LYS A 15 19.36 13.72 -0.10
CA LYS A 15 20.03 12.66 0.66
C LYS A 15 20.54 11.60 -0.30
N ARG A 16 21.86 11.42 -0.35
CA ARG A 16 22.48 10.24 -0.95
C ARG A 16 22.10 9.02 -0.13
N LEU A 17 21.78 7.93 -0.80
CA LEU A 17 21.33 6.69 -0.18
C LEU A 17 22.09 5.47 -0.67
N PHE A 18 22.67 5.54 -1.86
CA PHE A 18 23.54 4.48 -2.37
C PHE A 18 24.58 5.02 -3.34
N ILE A 19 25.77 4.45 -3.31
CA ILE A 19 26.83 4.71 -4.30
C ILE A 19 27.44 3.40 -4.78
N TYR A 20 27.63 3.34 -6.09
CA TYR A 20 28.40 2.33 -6.77
C TYR A 20 29.51 2.99 -7.58
N SER A 21 30.71 2.41 -7.56
CA SER A 21 31.85 2.79 -8.38
C SER A 21 32.55 1.54 -8.85
N GLU A 22 33.00 1.51 -10.11
CA GLU A 22 33.76 0.38 -10.66
C GLU A 22 35.24 0.45 -10.26
N ASP A 23 35.82 1.65 -10.21
CA ASP A 23 37.24 1.87 -9.90
C ASP A 23 37.47 3.11 -9.01
N PRO A 24 37.78 2.96 -7.70
CA PRO A 24 37.83 1.68 -7.00
C PRO A 24 36.44 1.06 -6.90
N TYR A 25 36.38 -0.27 -6.81
CA TYR A 25 35.11 -0.97 -6.61
C TYR A 25 34.52 -0.59 -5.24
N VAL A 26 33.37 0.07 -5.27
CA VAL A 26 32.65 0.53 -4.09
C VAL A 26 31.18 0.21 -4.28
N GLU A 27 30.56 -0.36 -3.26
CA GLU A 27 29.12 -0.61 -3.21
C GLU A 27 28.63 -0.34 -1.79
N ASN A 28 28.08 0.84 -1.55
CA ASN A 28 27.72 1.28 -0.20
C ASN A 28 26.34 1.94 -0.16
N ALA A 29 25.52 1.46 0.77
CA ALA A 29 24.27 2.12 1.16
C ALA A 29 24.53 3.11 2.32
N GLU A 30 23.63 4.06 2.51
CA GLU A 30 23.71 5.06 3.58
C GLU A 30 22.38 5.25 4.31
N GLY A 31 22.46 5.74 5.54
CA GLY A 31 21.30 6.12 6.35
C GLY A 31 20.34 4.96 6.59
N SER A 32 19.05 5.19 6.33
CA SER A 32 18.00 4.18 6.54
C SER A 32 18.11 2.99 5.58
N PHE A 33 18.91 3.06 4.52
CA PHE A 33 19.03 2.01 3.50
C PHE A 33 20.16 1.00 3.80
N LEU A 34 20.95 1.25 4.85
CA LEU A 34 21.98 0.32 5.32
C LEU A 34 21.42 -1.08 5.59
N GLY A 35 22.01 -2.08 4.93
CA GLY A 35 21.61 -3.49 5.04
C GLY A 35 20.25 -3.82 4.43
N ARG A 36 19.65 -2.90 3.66
CA ARG A 36 18.36 -3.09 2.99
C ARG A 36 18.45 -3.00 1.47
N THR A 37 19.64 -2.85 0.91
CA THR A 37 19.83 -2.65 -0.53
C THR A 37 20.59 -3.80 -1.16
N ILE A 38 20.16 -4.19 -2.35
CA ILE A 38 20.91 -5.09 -3.23
C ILE A 38 21.04 -4.39 -4.58
N PHE A 39 22.27 -4.26 -5.08
CA PHE A 39 22.52 -3.60 -6.35
C PHE A 39 22.86 -4.62 -7.44
N HIS A 40 22.21 -4.45 -8.59
CA HIS A 40 22.45 -5.26 -9.78
C HIS A 40 22.84 -4.35 -10.93
N TYR A 41 23.99 -4.63 -11.55
CA TYR A 41 24.46 -3.92 -12.72
C TYR A 41 24.91 -4.89 -13.81
N SER A 42 24.44 -4.67 -15.03
CA SER A 42 24.84 -5.43 -16.22
C SER A 42 25.55 -4.52 -17.21
N ASN A 43 26.84 -4.77 -17.40
CA ASN A 43 27.66 -3.99 -18.34
C ASN A 43 27.26 -4.22 -19.81
N GLU A 44 26.68 -5.38 -20.13
CA GLU A 44 26.22 -5.75 -21.47
C GLU A 44 24.97 -4.96 -21.88
N THR A 45 23.97 -4.92 -20.99
CA THR A 45 22.70 -4.24 -21.25
C THR A 45 22.70 -2.77 -20.82
N LYS A 46 23.73 -2.33 -20.11
CA LYS A 46 23.81 -1.01 -19.46
C LYS A 46 22.64 -0.72 -18.52
N ASN A 47 22.04 -1.78 -17.97
CA ASN A 47 20.95 -1.69 -17.01
C ASN A 47 21.47 -1.78 -15.58
N SER A 48 20.88 -0.98 -14.70
CA SER A 48 21.13 -1.00 -13.26
C SER A 48 19.83 -1.01 -12.47
N THR A 49 19.77 -1.84 -11.45
CA THR A 49 18.64 -1.94 -10.54
C THR A 49 19.13 -1.83 -9.10
N LEU A 50 18.49 -0.99 -8.31
CA LEU A 50 18.67 -0.92 -6.86
C LEU A 50 17.43 -1.48 -6.19
N GLU A 51 17.55 -2.69 -5.64
CA GLU A 51 16.49 -3.33 -4.88
C GLU A 51 16.54 -2.86 -3.43
N VAL A 52 15.37 -2.64 -2.82
CA VAL A 52 15.24 -2.23 -1.41
C VAL A 52 14.32 -3.19 -0.68
N PHE A 53 14.83 -3.89 0.35
CA PHE A 53 14.06 -4.80 1.18
C PHE A 53 14.58 -4.85 2.63
N PRO A 54 13.70 -4.87 3.66
CA PRO A 54 12.25 -4.71 3.59
C PRO A 54 11.84 -3.26 3.27
N MET A 55 10.83 -3.10 2.42
CA MET A 55 10.25 -1.80 2.07
C MET A 55 9.45 -1.23 3.24
N ARG A 56 9.58 0.08 3.47
CA ARG A 56 8.81 0.81 4.46
C ARG A 56 8.08 1.96 3.81
N ILE A 57 6.94 2.32 4.38
CA ILE A 57 6.08 3.39 3.88
C ILE A 57 6.83 4.70 3.64
N GLU A 58 7.80 5.02 4.50
CA GLU A 58 8.60 6.25 4.43
C GLU A 58 9.60 6.22 3.28
N ASP A 59 9.85 5.05 2.68
CA ASP A 59 10.68 4.90 1.50
C ASP A 59 9.96 5.40 0.24
N GLU A 60 8.62 5.56 0.21
CA GLU A 60 7.92 6.15 -0.94
C GLU A 60 8.40 7.56 -1.28
N GLY A 61 8.55 7.83 -2.57
CA GLY A 61 8.87 9.16 -3.09
C GLY A 61 9.65 9.11 -4.39
N GLU A 62 10.13 10.27 -4.81
CA GLU A 62 10.96 10.42 -6.00
C GLU A 62 12.44 10.21 -5.67
N TYR A 63 13.09 9.40 -6.50
CA TYR A 63 14.50 9.06 -6.44
C TYR A 63 15.19 9.54 -7.71
N SER A 64 16.43 9.98 -7.58
CA SER A 64 17.31 10.25 -8.70
C SER A 64 18.45 9.23 -8.75
N CYS A 65 18.76 8.75 -9.95
CA CYS A 65 19.96 7.99 -10.26
C CYS A 65 20.86 8.87 -11.12
N GLU A 66 22.03 9.23 -10.59
CA GLU A 66 23.05 9.98 -11.29
C GLU A 66 24.15 9.03 -11.77
N ILE A 67 24.38 8.98 -13.07
CA ILE A 67 25.32 8.09 -13.74
C ILE A 67 26.49 8.92 -14.25
N THR A 68 27.70 8.51 -13.88
CA THR A 68 28.95 9.05 -14.40
C THR A 68 29.58 8.02 -15.33
N PHE A 69 30.01 8.45 -16.52
CA PHE A 69 30.67 7.60 -17.50
C PHE A 69 32.17 7.90 -17.55
N PHE A 70 33.00 6.91 -17.87
CA PHE A 70 34.43 7.12 -18.13
C PHE A 70 34.66 8.09 -19.29
N ASN A 71 33.88 7.92 -20.36
CA ASN A 71 33.87 8.80 -21.54
C ASN A 71 32.42 9.18 -21.84
N ALA A 72 32.00 10.35 -21.37
CA ALA A 72 30.67 10.87 -21.66
C ALA A 72 30.66 11.56 -23.04
N HIS A 73 29.69 11.18 -23.89
CA HIS A 73 29.41 11.86 -25.14
C HIS A 73 28.19 12.78 -24.97
N GLU A 74 28.03 13.75 -25.89
CA GLU A 74 26.82 14.59 -25.93
C GLU A 74 25.56 13.71 -26.09
N GLY A 75 24.54 14.01 -25.28
CA GLY A 75 23.25 13.29 -25.29
C GLY A 75 23.13 12.11 -24.31
N CYS A 76 24.16 11.83 -23.49
CA CYS A 76 24.04 10.82 -22.43
C CYS A 76 23.16 11.30 -21.27
N ALA A 77 22.15 10.51 -20.92
CA ALA A 77 21.30 10.75 -19.76
C ALA A 77 22.10 10.49 -18.47
N MET A 78 22.64 11.55 -17.89
CA MET A 78 23.43 11.48 -16.65
C MET A 78 22.55 11.42 -15.41
N VAL A 79 21.28 11.85 -15.49
CA VAL A 79 20.36 11.85 -14.36
C VAL A 79 19.03 11.27 -14.80
N GLN A 80 18.51 10.31 -14.05
CA GLN A 80 17.20 9.70 -14.26
C GLN A 80 16.38 9.81 -12.97
N TYR A 81 15.07 10.01 -13.11
CA TYR A 81 14.15 10.10 -11.98
C TYR A 81 13.19 8.91 -11.99
N VAL A 82 12.96 8.33 -10.81
CA VAL A 82 12.06 7.20 -10.60
C VAL A 82 11.16 7.50 -9.41
N ASN A 83 9.85 7.29 -9.58
CA ASN A 83 8.89 7.44 -8.49
C ASN A 83 8.56 6.07 -7.89
N LEU A 84 8.97 5.83 -6.65
CA LEU A 84 8.68 4.60 -5.93
C LEU A 84 7.36 4.75 -5.17
N THR A 85 6.30 4.09 -5.65
CA THR A 85 5.03 3.99 -4.93
C THR A 85 4.93 2.67 -4.18
N ILE A 86 4.56 2.71 -2.90
CA ILE A 86 4.42 1.51 -2.08
C ILE A 86 2.95 1.14 -1.99
N GLN A 87 2.66 -0.12 -2.32
CA GLN A 87 1.35 -0.72 -2.13
C GLN A 87 1.37 -1.60 -0.89
N ALA A 88 0.32 -1.50 -0.08
CA ALA A 88 0.18 -2.28 1.14
C ALA A 88 -1.17 -2.98 1.13
N ILE A 89 -1.14 -4.29 1.42
CA ILE A 89 -2.33 -5.11 1.56
C ILE A 89 -3.04 -4.67 2.86
N PRO A 90 -4.33 -4.34 2.80
CA PRO A 90 -5.09 -3.98 4.00
C PRO A 90 -5.26 -5.18 4.94
N SER A 91 -5.46 -4.88 6.23
CA SER A 91 -5.84 -5.88 7.23
C SER A 91 -7.23 -6.43 6.94
N TYR A 92 -7.47 -7.67 7.36
CA TYR A 92 -8.80 -8.27 7.30
C TYR A 92 -9.82 -7.37 8.01
N PRO A 93 -11.01 -7.14 7.40
CA PRO A 93 -12.01 -6.25 7.97
C PRO A 93 -12.43 -6.71 9.37
N GLN A 94 -12.56 -5.75 10.28
CA GLN A 94 -12.99 -5.96 11.65
C GLN A 94 -14.39 -5.39 11.83
N LEU A 95 -15.28 -6.22 12.36
CA LEU A 95 -16.67 -5.85 12.65
C LEU A 95 -16.80 -5.41 14.10
N SER A 96 -17.49 -4.30 14.32
CA SER A 96 -17.79 -3.75 15.64
C SER A 96 -19.18 -3.15 15.69
N PHE A 97 -19.76 -3.11 16.88
CA PHE A 97 -21.01 -2.38 17.14
C PHE A 97 -20.73 -0.89 17.35
N GLU A 98 -21.79 -0.09 17.49
CA GLU A 98 -21.69 1.35 17.76
C GLU A 98 -20.91 1.66 19.05
N ASP A 99 -21.04 0.82 20.08
CA ASP A 99 -20.35 0.94 21.36
C ASP A 99 -18.84 0.57 21.29
N GLY A 100 -18.36 0.16 20.11
CA GLY A 100 -16.99 -0.27 19.88
C GLY A 100 -16.70 -1.72 20.29
N SER A 101 -17.69 -2.45 20.81
CA SER A 101 -17.54 -3.88 21.11
C SER A 101 -17.34 -4.68 19.82
N ARG A 102 -16.40 -5.62 19.84
CA ARG A 102 -16.05 -6.43 18.66
C ARG A 102 -17.08 -7.52 18.47
N VAL A 103 -17.50 -7.72 17.23
CA VAL A 103 -18.33 -8.87 16.86
C VAL A 103 -17.46 -10.13 16.93
N GLN A 104 -17.75 -11.01 17.90
CA GLN A 104 -16.95 -12.22 18.13
C GLN A 104 -17.22 -13.33 17.09
N ASN A 105 -18.45 -13.38 16.55
CA ASN A 105 -18.86 -14.34 15.53
C ASN A 105 -19.10 -13.62 14.19
N ALA A 106 -18.15 -13.76 13.26
CA ALA A 106 -18.20 -13.06 11.95
C ALA A 106 -19.33 -13.54 11.02
N THR A 107 -20.02 -14.64 11.36
CA THR A 107 -21.04 -15.27 10.51
C THR A 107 -22.47 -14.97 10.97
N THR A 108 -22.68 -14.65 12.24
CA THR A 108 -24.02 -14.45 12.82
C THR A 108 -23.95 -13.35 13.87
N VAL A 109 -24.63 -12.24 13.58
CA VAL A 109 -24.80 -11.11 14.50
C VAL A 109 -26.21 -11.19 15.07
N GLY A 110 -26.33 -11.46 16.38
CA GLY A 110 -27.62 -11.61 17.08
C GLY A 110 -27.52 -12.53 18.31
N PRO A 111 -28.63 -12.77 19.04
CA PRO A 111 -30.02 -12.32 18.75
C PRO A 111 -30.30 -10.87 19.18
N PHE A 112 -31.12 -10.15 18.41
CA PHE A 112 -31.60 -8.78 18.72
C PHE A 112 -33.13 -8.74 18.76
N ASP A 113 -33.66 -7.71 19.41
CA ASP A 113 -35.11 -7.49 19.50
C ASP A 113 -35.66 -6.82 18.23
N GLU A 114 -36.91 -7.15 17.89
CA GLU A 114 -37.59 -6.54 16.74
C GLU A 114 -37.74 -5.03 16.95
N ALA A 115 -37.62 -4.25 15.87
CA ALA A 115 -37.61 -2.78 15.87
C ALA A 115 -36.41 -2.10 16.55
N GLU A 116 -35.40 -2.87 16.96
CA GLU A 116 -34.10 -2.31 17.37
C GLU A 116 -33.32 -1.79 16.15
N VAL A 117 -32.68 -0.63 16.31
CA VAL A 117 -31.79 -0.06 15.29
C VAL A 117 -30.40 -0.65 15.51
N LEU A 118 -29.93 -1.44 14.56
CA LEU A 118 -28.59 -2.02 14.63
C LEU A 118 -27.62 -1.16 13.82
N ILE A 119 -26.58 -0.68 14.49
CA ILE A 119 -25.46 0.04 13.88
C ILE A 119 -24.21 -0.83 13.95
N LEU A 120 -23.67 -1.14 12.77
CA LEU A 120 -22.45 -1.92 12.61
C LEU A 120 -21.39 -1.08 11.90
N ASN A 121 -20.17 -1.19 12.40
CA ASN A 121 -18.99 -0.55 11.85
C ASN A 121 -18.05 -1.63 11.31
N CYS A 122 -17.67 -1.50 10.05
CA CYS A 122 -16.64 -2.31 9.44
C CYS A 122 -15.37 -1.47 9.20
N GLU A 123 -14.26 -1.91 9.80
CA GLU A 123 -12.98 -1.22 9.75
C GLU A 123 -11.92 -2.09 9.06
N SER A 124 -11.22 -1.55 8.06
CA SER A 124 -10.02 -2.16 7.49
C SER A 124 -8.88 -1.15 7.43
N SER A 125 -7.68 -1.56 7.88
CA SER A 125 -6.55 -0.67 8.15
C SER A 125 -5.30 -1.08 7.35
N GLY A 126 -4.29 -0.21 7.29
CA GLY A 126 -2.98 -0.55 6.70
C GLY A 126 -2.94 -0.59 5.16
N GLY A 127 -4.07 -0.50 4.48
CA GLY A 127 -4.15 -0.51 3.02
C GLY A 127 -3.53 0.73 2.38
N LYS A 128 -2.75 0.53 1.31
CA LYS A 128 -2.29 1.61 0.43
C LYS A 128 -2.45 1.19 -1.04
N PRO A 129 -3.38 1.79 -1.81
CA PRO A 129 -4.32 2.85 -1.40
C PRO A 129 -5.30 2.38 -0.31
N VAL A 130 -5.96 3.32 0.36
CA VAL A 130 -6.96 2.99 1.39
C VAL A 130 -8.04 2.12 0.77
N ALA A 131 -8.33 1.01 1.42
CA ALA A 131 -9.22 0.01 0.86
C ALA A 131 -10.67 0.49 0.84
N GLN A 132 -11.40 0.09 -0.18
CA GLN A 132 -12.84 0.30 -0.23
C GLN A 132 -13.51 -0.85 0.50
N VAL A 133 -14.31 -0.50 1.49
CA VAL A 133 -15.05 -1.46 2.31
C VAL A 133 -16.50 -1.41 1.82
N THR A 134 -17.17 -2.55 1.74
CA THR A 134 -18.57 -2.61 1.29
C THR A 134 -19.33 -3.66 2.10
N TRP A 135 -20.57 -3.33 2.45
CA TRP A 135 -21.47 -4.25 3.12
C TRP A 135 -22.22 -5.11 2.11
N TYR A 136 -22.40 -6.38 2.44
CA TYR A 136 -23.15 -7.36 1.67
C TYR A 136 -24.20 -8.04 2.54
N ASN A 137 -25.42 -8.18 2.03
CA ASN A 137 -26.43 -9.08 2.56
C ASN A 137 -26.52 -10.30 1.63
N GLY A 138 -26.01 -11.45 2.10
CA GLY A 138 -25.73 -12.60 1.24
C GLY A 138 -24.77 -12.21 0.11
N THR A 139 -25.27 -12.16 -1.12
CA THR A 139 -24.48 -11.77 -2.32
C THR A 139 -24.76 -10.35 -2.82
N HIS A 140 -25.70 -9.64 -2.21
CA HIS A 140 -26.12 -8.32 -2.71
C HIS A 140 -25.44 -7.19 -1.91
N PRO A 141 -24.77 -6.25 -2.59
CA PRO A 141 -24.18 -5.10 -1.91
C PRO A 141 -25.29 -4.20 -1.37
N ILE A 142 -25.12 -3.71 -0.14
CA ILE A 142 -26.05 -2.79 0.51
C ILE A 142 -25.36 -1.44 0.79
N ALA A 143 -26.15 -0.37 0.79
CA ALA A 143 -25.63 0.97 1.04
C ALA A 143 -25.17 1.11 2.50
N GLY A 144 -23.98 1.66 2.69
CA GLY A 144 -23.45 2.09 3.97
C GLY A 144 -22.80 3.46 3.86
N ALA A 145 -22.66 4.17 4.97
CA ALA A 145 -21.97 5.44 5.01
C ALA A 145 -20.45 5.18 5.03
N TRP A 146 -19.77 5.42 3.90
CA TRP A 146 -18.32 5.26 3.79
C TRP A 146 -17.56 6.50 4.28
N GLY A 147 -16.53 6.27 5.08
CA GLY A 147 -15.63 7.29 5.60
C GLY A 147 -14.17 6.86 5.52
N ARG A 148 -13.26 7.84 5.37
CA ARG A 148 -11.81 7.62 5.37
C ARG A 148 -11.17 8.28 6.58
N ILE A 149 -10.55 7.49 7.43
CA ILE A 149 -9.76 7.99 8.55
C ILE A 149 -8.29 8.07 8.10
N LYS A 150 -7.87 9.27 7.67
CA LYS A 150 -6.54 9.50 7.07
C LYS A 150 -5.39 9.14 8.01
N GLU A 151 -5.56 9.38 9.31
CA GLU A 151 -4.51 9.23 10.33
C GLU A 151 -4.06 7.76 10.52
N LYS A 152 -4.93 6.78 10.21
CA LYS A 152 -4.64 5.34 10.34
C LYS A 152 -4.62 4.58 9.02
N ARG A 153 -4.77 5.26 7.87
CA ARG A 153 -4.99 4.62 6.56
C ARG A 153 -6.12 3.61 6.60
N THR A 154 -7.18 3.99 7.30
CA THR A 154 -8.30 3.13 7.58
C THR A 154 -9.48 3.52 6.69
N GLY A 155 -10.04 2.54 5.99
CA GLY A 155 -11.37 2.64 5.40
C GLY A 155 -12.40 2.16 6.42
N VAL A 156 -13.40 2.98 6.72
CA VAL A 156 -14.50 2.63 7.62
C VAL A 156 -15.81 2.75 6.87
N VAL A 157 -16.70 1.77 7.03
CA VAL A 157 -18.09 1.90 6.59
C VAL A 157 -19.02 1.54 7.72
N SER A 158 -19.96 2.43 7.98
CA SER A 158 -21.03 2.20 8.94
C SER A 158 -22.30 1.80 8.20
N TYR A 159 -22.91 0.70 8.63
CA TYR A 159 -24.26 0.31 8.23
C TYR A 159 -25.21 0.61 9.39
N ALA A 160 -26.35 1.22 9.08
CA ALA A 160 -27.45 1.43 10.02
C ALA A 160 -28.74 0.87 9.38
N GLY A 161 -29.36 -0.12 10.03
CA GLY A 161 -30.58 -0.75 9.53
C GLY A 161 -31.53 -1.11 10.66
N VAL A 162 -32.83 -1.11 10.35
CA VAL A 162 -33.90 -1.54 11.27
C VAL A 162 -34.20 -3.01 11.00
N LEU A 163 -34.23 -3.83 12.05
CA LEU A 163 -34.63 -5.24 11.93
C LEU A 163 -36.14 -5.32 11.70
N CYS A 164 -36.56 -5.91 10.58
CA CYS A 164 -37.96 -6.01 10.16
C CYS A 164 -38.45 -7.47 10.17
N SER A 165 -39.63 -7.71 10.74
CA SER A 165 -40.22 -9.00 11.14
C SER A 165 -40.67 -9.96 10.03
N LEU A 166 -40.21 -9.80 8.78
CA LEU A 166 -40.77 -10.55 7.64
C LEU A 166 -39.92 -11.72 7.11
N TRP A 167 -38.81 -12.08 7.77
CA TRP A 167 -38.06 -13.31 7.43
C TRP A 167 -37.64 -14.07 8.69
N ILE A 168 -37.84 -15.39 8.65
CA ILE A 168 -37.69 -16.34 9.76
C ILE A 168 -36.20 -16.45 10.16
N SER A 169 -35.75 -15.60 11.07
CA SER A 169 -34.67 -15.76 12.08
C SER A 169 -34.16 -14.38 12.54
N ASN A 170 -33.93 -14.19 13.83
CA ASN A 170 -33.33 -12.95 14.40
C ASN A 170 -31.81 -12.87 14.11
N VAL A 171 -31.39 -13.41 12.97
CA VAL A 171 -30.00 -13.59 12.57
C VAL A 171 -29.79 -12.85 11.26
N LEU A 172 -28.96 -11.80 11.31
CA LEU A 172 -28.58 -11.05 10.12
C LEU A 172 -27.23 -11.56 9.60
N PHE A 173 -27.21 -12.07 8.36
CA PHE A 173 -25.99 -12.49 7.65
C PHE A 173 -25.44 -11.30 6.85
N VAL A 174 -24.70 -10.41 7.50
CA VAL A 174 -23.99 -9.32 6.82
C VAL A 174 -22.51 -9.65 6.73
N VAL A 175 -21.99 -9.66 5.50
CA VAL A 175 -20.56 -9.85 5.24
C VAL A 175 -19.96 -8.52 4.85
N CYS A 176 -18.80 -8.20 5.41
CA CYS A 176 -18.01 -7.05 5.01
C CYS A 176 -16.84 -7.50 4.15
N GLU A 177 -16.75 -6.99 2.92
CA GLU A 177 -15.66 -7.28 2.00
C GLU A 177 -14.79 -6.05 1.73
N VAL A 178 -13.51 -6.31 1.48
CA VAL A 178 -12.51 -5.30 1.15
C VAL A 178 -12.13 -5.44 -0.32
N ARG A 179 -12.33 -4.37 -1.10
CA ARG A 179 -11.86 -4.28 -2.49
C ARG A 179 -10.69 -3.30 -2.59
N MET A 180 -9.64 -3.73 -3.29
CA MET A 180 -8.50 -2.88 -3.64
C MET A 180 -8.74 -2.21 -4.99
N CYS A 181 -8.50 -0.91 -5.09
CA CYS A 181 -8.35 -0.25 -6.38
C CYS A 181 -6.95 -0.55 -6.91
N VAL A 182 -6.85 -1.35 -7.97
CA VAL A 182 -5.59 -1.61 -8.69
C VAL A 182 -5.43 -0.54 -9.76
N CYS A 183 -4.32 0.22 -9.72
CA CYS A 183 -3.94 1.09 -10.83
C CYS A 183 -3.27 0.24 -11.91
N VAL A 184 -3.86 0.25 -13.11
CA VAL A 184 -3.23 -0.27 -14.34
C VAL A 184 -2.43 0.87 -14.95
N CYS A 185 -1.12 0.71 -15.12
CA CYS A 185 -0.34 1.58 -16.01
C CYS A 185 -0.60 1.14 -17.45
N VAL A 186 -1.11 2.06 -18.27
CA VAL A 186 -1.23 1.92 -19.74
C VAL A 186 -0.01 2.55 -20.38
#